data_AF-A0A2E3ACK5-F1
#
_entry.id   AF-A0A2E3ACK5-F1
#
_cell.length_a   1.000
_cell.length_b   1.000
_cell.length_c   1.000
_cell.angle_alpha   90.00
_cell.angle_beta   90.00
_cell.angle_gamma   90.00
#
_symmetry.space_group_name_H-M   'P 1'
#
loop_
_entity.id
_entity.type
_entity.pdbx_description
1 polymer ?
#
loop_
_entity_poly.entity_id
_entity_poly.type
_entity_poly.pdbx_seq_one_letter_code
_entity_poly.pdbx_strand_id
1 'polypeptide(L)'
;MFTDEATGVVNFKWQNSLNTDSYELVVRNTVSRTEQKKAVDLTTITLVLERGYPYTWWVISSSNISAVKTKSEVWSFYIEGIEQQTHIPFPAQLKTPLEGQIVISSSGQINLEWLGSDLDNDIAYYQIYLGTNPNRLQLFQDNLSIPNYSVNLSVDETYYWKIVTVDRNGNKSESVIQTFRISS
;
A
#
# COMPACT_ATOMS: atom_id res chain seq x y z
N MET A 1 -8.53 6.22 -16.63
CA MET A 1 -9.50 5.12 -16.56
C MET A 1 -8.82 4.05 -15.74
N PHE A 2 -9.04 4.04 -14.42
CA PHE A 2 -8.38 3.09 -13.52
C PHE A 2 -9.19 1.80 -13.59
N THR A 3 -8.64 0.76 -14.21
CA THR A 3 -9.17 -0.59 -14.07
C THR A 3 -8.86 -1.03 -12.65
N ASP A 4 -9.90 -1.32 -11.87
CA ASP A 4 -9.77 -1.89 -10.54
C ASP A 4 -9.18 -3.30 -10.68
N GLU A 5 -7.86 -3.41 -10.52
CA GLU A 5 -7.17 -4.68 -10.70
C GLU A 5 -7.35 -5.62 -9.48
N ALA A 6 -8.06 -5.20 -8.42
CA ALA A 6 -8.30 -6.05 -7.24
C ALA A 6 -9.23 -7.24 -7.51
N THR A 7 -9.95 -7.23 -8.63
CA THR A 7 -10.91 -8.27 -8.99
C THR A 7 -10.58 -8.99 -10.30
N GLY A 8 -11.02 -10.23 -10.40
CA GLY A 8 -10.91 -11.09 -11.58
C GLY A 8 -12.29 -11.57 -12.02
N VAL A 9 -12.46 -11.68 -13.34
CA VAL A 9 -13.69 -12.19 -13.96
C VAL A 9 -13.51 -13.67 -14.25
N VAL A 10 -14.30 -14.53 -13.59
CA VAL A 10 -14.20 -15.99 -13.72
C VAL A 10 -15.45 -16.54 -14.40
N ASN A 11 -15.27 -17.24 -15.52
CA ASN A 11 -16.34 -17.99 -16.17
C ASN A 11 -16.42 -19.40 -15.55
N PHE A 12 -17.55 -19.69 -14.93
CA PHE A 12 -17.90 -21.01 -14.45
C PHE A 12 -18.70 -21.75 -15.52
N LYS A 13 -18.38 -23.03 -15.72
CA LYS A 13 -19.08 -23.91 -16.65
C LYS A 13 -19.12 -25.33 -16.09
N TRP A 14 -20.28 -25.97 -16.19
CA TRP A 14 -20.49 -27.36 -15.75
C TRP A 14 -21.29 -28.15 -16.80
N GLN A 15 -21.48 -29.45 -16.54
CA GLN A 15 -22.25 -30.34 -17.40
C GLN A 15 -23.72 -30.38 -16.97
N ASN A 16 -24.61 -30.67 -17.91
CA ASN A 16 -26.02 -30.89 -17.60
C ASN A 16 -26.19 -32.08 -16.66
N SER A 17 -27.00 -31.88 -15.61
CA SER A 17 -27.53 -32.96 -14.78
C SER A 17 -28.87 -33.45 -15.36
N LEU A 18 -29.13 -34.75 -15.22
CA LEU A 18 -30.43 -35.34 -15.55
C LEU A 18 -31.52 -34.81 -14.61
N ASN A 19 -32.76 -34.72 -15.11
CA ASN A 19 -33.94 -34.32 -14.35
C ASN A 19 -33.76 -32.98 -13.61
N THR A 20 -33.15 -32.00 -14.27
CA THR A 20 -32.84 -30.68 -13.70
C THR A 20 -33.42 -29.58 -14.57
N ASP A 21 -34.05 -28.60 -13.94
CA ASP A 21 -34.62 -27.43 -14.59
C ASP A 21 -33.73 -26.17 -14.38
N SER A 22 -33.04 -26.07 -13.25
CA SER A 22 -32.17 -24.92 -12.94
C SER A 22 -31.03 -25.27 -12.00
N TYR A 23 -30.06 -24.37 -11.91
CA TYR A 23 -28.88 -24.49 -11.04
C TYR A 23 -28.73 -23.27 -10.13
N GLU A 24 -28.15 -23.50 -8.96
CA GLU A 24 -27.56 -22.45 -8.13
C GLU A 24 -26.05 -22.68 -8.05
N LEU A 25 -25.26 -21.76 -8.59
CA LEU A 25 -23.82 -21.71 -8.38
C LEU A 25 -23.53 -21.15 -6.99
N VAL A 26 -22.72 -21.84 -6.22
CA VAL A 26 -22.18 -21.34 -4.95
C VAL A 26 -20.66 -21.27 -5.07
N VAL A 27 -20.10 -20.08 -4.84
CA VAL A 27 -18.66 -19.82 -4.79
C VAL A 27 -18.32 -19.30 -3.40
N ARG A 28 -17.39 -19.95 -2.70
CA ARG A 28 -16.98 -19.62 -1.34
C ARG A 28 -15.51 -19.22 -1.30
N ASN A 29 -15.22 -18.03 -0.79
CA ASN A 29 -13.86 -17.64 -0.40
C ASN A 29 -13.45 -18.48 0.82
N THR A 30 -12.37 -19.23 0.71
CA THR A 30 -11.97 -20.19 1.75
C THR A 30 -11.35 -19.53 2.99
N VAL A 31 -10.85 -18.30 2.86
CA VAL A 31 -10.26 -17.50 3.93
C VAL A 31 -11.35 -16.77 4.70
N SER A 32 -12.10 -15.89 4.03
CA SER A 32 -13.14 -15.07 4.67
C SER A 32 -14.42 -15.86 4.99
N ARG A 33 -14.57 -17.07 4.40
CA ARG A 33 -15.77 -17.91 4.48
C ARG A 33 -17.03 -17.30 3.87
N THR A 34 -16.91 -16.18 3.15
CA THR A 34 -18.05 -15.56 2.45
C THR A 34 -18.46 -16.36 1.23
N GLU A 35 -19.76 -16.36 0.93
CA GLU A 35 -20.34 -17.07 -0.22
C GLU A 35 -21.03 -16.09 -1.17
N GLN A 36 -20.78 -16.27 -2.46
CA GLN A 36 -21.62 -15.75 -3.52
C GLN A 36 -22.52 -16.87 -4.03
N LYS A 37 -23.83 -16.62 -4.11
CA LYS A 37 -24.83 -17.57 -4.62
C LYS A 37 -25.55 -16.96 -5.81
N LYS A 38 -25.69 -17.73 -6.89
CA LYS A 38 -26.34 -17.24 -8.10
C LYS A 38 -27.16 -18.33 -8.78
N ALA A 39 -28.47 -18.09 -8.85
CA ALA A 39 -29.38 -18.91 -9.63
C ALA A 39 -29.19 -18.65 -11.14
N VAL A 40 -29.23 -19.72 -11.93
CA VAL A 40 -29.00 -19.70 -13.38
C VAL A 40 -29.63 -20.93 -14.04
N ASP A 41 -30.31 -20.69 -15.17
CA ASP A 41 -31.00 -21.74 -15.94
C ASP A 41 -30.11 -22.36 -17.04
N LEU A 42 -28.91 -21.80 -17.21
CA LEU A 42 -27.86 -22.29 -18.10
C LEU A 42 -26.77 -23.04 -17.32
N THR A 43 -25.88 -23.73 -18.04
CA THR A 43 -24.71 -24.42 -17.47
C THR A 43 -23.44 -23.57 -17.44
N THR A 44 -23.59 -22.26 -17.54
CA THR A 44 -22.47 -21.32 -17.46
C THR A 44 -22.90 -19.98 -16.88
N ILE A 45 -22.00 -19.36 -16.11
CA ILE A 45 -22.16 -18.01 -15.59
C ILE A 45 -20.80 -17.40 -15.28
N THR A 46 -20.71 -16.08 -15.36
CA THR A 46 -19.50 -15.34 -15.01
C THR A 46 -19.72 -14.59 -13.70
N LEU A 47 -18.75 -14.64 -12.79
CA LEU A 47 -18.73 -13.85 -11.55
C LEU A 47 -17.45 -13.01 -11.45
N VAL A 48 -17.55 -11.90 -10.72
CA VAL A 48 -16.42 -11.05 -10.34
C VAL A 48 -16.00 -11.45 -8.93
N LEU A 49 -14.75 -11.84 -8.77
CA LEU A 49 -14.17 -12.36 -7.53
C LEU A 49 -12.90 -11.58 -7.17
N GLU A 50 -12.62 -11.44 -5.87
CA GLU A 50 -11.38 -10.81 -5.42
C GLU A 50 -10.18 -11.69 -5.76
N ARG A 51 -9.11 -11.08 -6.28
CA ARG A 51 -7.83 -11.74 -6.55
C ARG A 51 -7.07 -11.99 -5.25
N GLY A 52 -6.13 -12.93 -5.27
CA GLY A 52 -5.26 -13.25 -4.13
C GLY A 52 -5.88 -14.22 -3.13
N TYR A 53 -7.04 -14.82 -3.44
CA TYR A 53 -7.74 -15.72 -2.54
C TYR A 53 -8.01 -17.09 -3.17
N PRO A 54 -7.94 -18.17 -2.36
CA PRO A 54 -8.42 -19.48 -2.75
C PRO A 54 -9.94 -19.59 -2.61
N TYR A 55 -10.58 -20.17 -3.62
CA TYR A 55 -12.02 -20.37 -3.69
C TYR A 55 -12.38 -21.85 -3.82
N THR A 56 -13.55 -22.17 -3.30
CA THR A 56 -14.24 -23.43 -3.61
C THR A 56 -15.56 -23.12 -4.28
N TRP A 57 -15.99 -23.96 -5.22
CA TRP A 57 -17.30 -23.81 -5.84
C TRP A 57 -17.98 -25.14 -6.10
N TRP A 58 -19.31 -25.11 -6.14
CA TRP A 58 -20.17 -26.23 -6.48
C TRP A 58 -21.49 -25.70 -7.03
N VAL A 59 -22.24 -26.57 -7.69
CA VAL A 59 -23.60 -26.27 -8.16
C VAL A 59 -24.62 -27.12 -7.43
N ILE A 60 -25.79 -26.55 -7.19
CA ILE A 60 -26.95 -27.25 -6.67
C ILE A 60 -27.99 -27.31 -7.78
N SER A 61 -28.30 -28.50 -8.27
CA SER A 61 -29.36 -28.70 -9.25
C SER A 61 -30.72 -28.77 -8.58
N SER A 62 -31.73 -28.19 -9.21
CA SER A 62 -33.13 -28.22 -8.77
C SER A 62 -34.05 -28.61 -9.93
N SER A 63 -35.18 -29.23 -9.60
CA SER A 63 -36.26 -29.49 -10.55
C SER A 63 -37.54 -28.80 -10.10
N ASN A 64 -38.38 -28.40 -11.06
CA ASN A 64 -39.69 -27.82 -10.82
C ASN A 64 -40.72 -28.85 -10.33
N ILE A 65 -40.48 -30.14 -10.59
CA ILE A 65 -41.41 -31.23 -10.27
C ILE A 65 -41.00 -32.03 -9.03
N SER A 66 -39.84 -31.74 -8.44
CA SER A 66 -39.31 -32.43 -7.26
C SER A 66 -38.63 -31.45 -6.33
N ALA A 67 -38.88 -31.59 -5.02
CA ALA A 67 -38.20 -30.78 -4.01
C ALA A 67 -36.75 -31.22 -3.73
N VAL A 68 -36.30 -32.33 -4.34
CA VAL A 68 -34.95 -32.84 -4.15
C VAL A 68 -33.95 -31.91 -4.83
N LYS A 69 -32.94 -31.51 -4.07
CA LYS A 69 -31.78 -30.77 -4.56
C LYS A 69 -30.54 -31.64 -4.47
N THR A 70 -29.74 -31.64 -5.53
CA THR A 70 -28.50 -32.42 -5.59
C THR A 70 -27.32 -31.48 -5.68
N LYS A 71 -26.33 -31.69 -4.82
CA LYS A 71 -25.08 -30.94 -4.81
C LYS A 71 -24.03 -31.66 -5.67
N SER A 72 -23.30 -30.93 -6.50
CA SER A 72 -22.15 -31.45 -7.23
C SER A 72 -20.95 -31.74 -6.32
N GLU A 73 -19.90 -32.30 -6.91
CA GLU A 73 -18.55 -32.24 -6.35
C GLU A 73 -18.11 -30.79 -6.08
N VAL A 74 -17.18 -30.63 -5.15
CA VAL A 74 -16.60 -29.33 -4.78
C VAL A 74 -15.27 -29.17 -5.50
N TRP A 75 -15.18 -28.12 -6.31
CA TRP A 75 -13.98 -27.76 -7.05
C TRP A 75 -13.23 -26.65 -6.32
N SER A 76 -11.90 -26.65 -6.41
CA SER A 76 -11.05 -25.63 -5.80
C SER A 76 -10.19 -24.96 -6.86
N PHE A 77 -9.98 -23.65 -6.71
CA PHE A 77 -9.07 -22.88 -7.56
C PHE A 77 -8.54 -21.68 -6.78
N TYR A 78 -7.47 -21.09 -7.29
CA TYR A 78 -6.87 -19.87 -6.75
C TYR A 78 -6.88 -18.80 -7.85
N ILE A 79 -7.26 -17.58 -7.50
CA ILE A 79 -7.12 -16.44 -8.39
C ILE A 79 -5.84 -15.73 -7.98
N GLU A 80 -4.83 -15.72 -8.86
CA GLU A 80 -3.57 -15.04 -8.59
C GLU A 80 -3.82 -13.57 -8.21
N GLY A 81 -3.29 -13.22 -7.03
CA GLY A 81 -3.21 -11.86 -6.54
C GLY A 81 -2.30 -11.02 -7.41
N ILE A 82 -2.41 -9.71 -7.25
CA ILE A 82 -1.45 -8.79 -7.84
C ILE A 82 -0.42 -8.53 -6.77
N GLU A 83 0.81 -8.95 -7.02
CA GLU A 83 1.94 -8.48 -6.23
C GLU A 83 2.11 -7.00 -6.52
N GLN A 84 1.79 -6.14 -5.56
CA GLN A 84 2.23 -4.76 -5.62
C GLN A 84 3.74 -4.78 -5.39
N GLN A 85 4.52 -4.53 -6.46
CA GLN A 85 5.93 -4.23 -6.29
C GLN A 85 6.02 -2.94 -5.47
N THR A 86 6.48 -3.07 -4.24
CA THR A 86 6.79 -1.91 -3.38
C THR A 86 8.19 -1.45 -3.69
N HIS A 87 8.37 -0.14 -3.86
CA HIS A 87 9.69 0.44 -4.03
C HIS A 87 10.13 1.14 -2.74
N ILE A 88 11.45 1.16 -2.50
CA ILE A 88 11.99 1.94 -1.39
C ILE A 88 12.13 3.42 -1.83
N PRO A 89 11.89 4.40 -0.94
CA PRO A 89 12.01 5.80 -1.29
C PRO A 89 13.41 6.19 -1.74
N PHE A 90 13.51 7.15 -2.66
CA PHE A 90 14.79 7.77 -2.96
C PHE A 90 15.27 8.61 -1.75
N PRO A 91 16.59 8.66 -1.49
CA PRO A 91 17.16 9.57 -0.51
C PRO A 91 16.66 11.01 -0.72
N ALA A 92 16.17 11.65 0.34
CA ALA A 92 15.66 13.01 0.25
C ALA A 92 16.76 13.99 -0.20
N GLN A 93 16.40 14.92 -1.08
CA GLN A 93 17.28 16.00 -1.49
C GLN A 93 17.11 17.19 -0.56
N LEU A 94 18.15 17.49 0.23
CA LEU A 94 18.16 18.62 1.14
C LEU A 94 18.32 19.94 0.36
N LYS A 95 17.44 20.90 0.61
CA LYS A 95 17.34 22.17 -0.15
C LYS A 95 17.77 23.38 0.66
N THR A 96 17.31 23.48 1.90
CA THR A 96 17.63 24.60 2.78
C THR A 96 17.79 24.10 4.21
N PRO A 97 18.82 24.53 4.95
CA PRO A 97 20.02 25.22 4.46
C PRO A 97 20.83 24.35 3.48
N LEU A 98 21.54 24.98 2.55
CA LEU A 98 22.48 24.31 1.65
C LEU A 98 23.72 23.84 2.41
N GLU A 99 24.44 22.87 1.83
CA GLU A 99 25.70 22.38 2.38
C GLU A 99 26.71 23.51 2.63
N GLY A 100 27.17 23.61 3.88
CA GLY A 100 28.11 24.62 4.35
C GLY A 100 27.54 26.04 4.45
N GLN A 101 26.24 26.23 4.27
CA GLN A 101 25.64 27.56 4.28
C GLN A 101 25.79 28.24 5.65
N ILE A 102 26.11 29.53 5.63
CA ILE A 102 25.99 30.41 6.80
C ILE A 102 24.62 31.10 6.73
N VAL A 103 23.80 30.91 7.75
CA VAL A 103 22.48 31.52 7.88
C VAL A 103 22.56 32.62 8.94
N ILE A 104 22.25 33.86 8.55
CA ILE A 104 22.21 34.99 9.48
C ILE A 104 20.85 35.02 10.15
N SER A 105 20.81 34.81 11.46
CA SER A 105 19.57 34.80 12.24
C SER A 105 19.86 35.15 13.69
N SER A 106 19.30 36.27 14.17
CA SER A 106 19.42 36.68 15.56
C SER A 106 18.46 35.93 16.50
N SER A 107 17.39 35.34 15.96
CA SER A 107 16.45 34.51 16.72
C SER A 107 16.86 33.04 16.78
N GLY A 108 17.75 32.61 15.88
CA GLY A 108 18.10 31.20 15.72
C GLY A 108 17.01 30.36 15.03
N GLN A 109 15.94 31.00 14.54
CA GLN A 109 14.91 30.31 13.77
C GLN A 109 15.43 30.00 12.36
N ILE A 110 15.40 28.73 11.98
CA ILE A 110 15.84 28.19 10.69
C ILE A 110 14.71 27.37 10.09
N ASN A 111 14.48 27.51 8.77
CA ASN A 111 13.59 26.61 8.05
C ASN A 111 14.40 25.51 7.36
N LEU A 112 14.13 24.26 7.71
CA LEU A 112 14.66 23.09 7.02
C LEU A 112 13.71 22.73 5.88
N GLU A 113 14.22 22.54 4.66
CA GLU A 113 13.44 22.17 3.49
C GLU A 113 14.15 21.06 2.71
N TRP A 114 13.38 20.08 2.25
CA TRP A 114 13.89 18.97 1.45
C TRP A 114 12.88 18.59 0.35
N LEU A 115 13.24 17.65 -0.52
CA LEU A 115 12.34 17.00 -1.45
C LEU A 115 12.48 15.49 -1.30
N GLY A 116 11.37 14.79 -1.03
CA GLY A 116 11.28 13.34 -1.09
C GLY A 116 10.56 12.89 -2.35
N SER A 117 10.91 11.69 -2.83
CA SER A 117 10.28 11.06 -3.99
C SER A 117 10.33 9.55 -3.86
N ASP A 118 9.30 8.88 -4.35
CA ASP A 118 9.22 7.43 -4.47
C ASP A 118 8.64 7.06 -5.85
N LEU A 119 8.98 5.89 -6.39
CA LEU A 119 8.48 5.40 -7.69
C LEU A 119 6.98 5.12 -7.69
N ASP A 120 6.43 4.58 -6.61
CA ASP A 120 5.01 4.27 -6.46
C ASP A 120 4.23 5.39 -5.72
N ASN A 121 4.93 6.46 -5.32
CA ASN A 121 4.40 7.70 -4.73
C ASN A 121 3.65 7.49 -3.41
N ASP A 122 4.11 6.56 -2.58
CA ASP A 122 3.42 6.17 -1.36
C ASP A 122 4.08 6.68 -0.05
N ILE A 123 5.04 7.62 -0.13
CA ILE A 123 5.73 8.19 1.05
C ILE A 123 4.73 8.52 2.18
N ALA A 124 4.98 7.97 3.36
CA ALA A 124 4.14 8.16 4.53
C ALA A 124 4.57 9.39 5.34
N TYR A 125 5.85 9.47 5.69
CA TYR A 125 6.37 10.57 6.52
C TYR A 125 7.89 10.72 6.42
N TYR A 126 8.39 11.80 7.02
CA TYR A 126 9.80 12.12 7.17
C TYR A 126 10.20 12.19 8.64
N GLN A 127 11.46 11.85 8.92
CA GLN A 127 12.12 12.06 10.19
C GLN A 127 13.30 13.01 10.01
N ILE A 128 13.47 13.97 10.91
CA ILE A 128 14.62 14.88 10.93
C ILE A 128 15.59 14.38 11.98
N TYR A 129 16.83 14.15 11.58
CA TYR A 129 17.94 13.93 12.49
C TYR A 129 18.83 15.17 12.48
N LEU A 130 19.17 15.69 13.66
CA LEU A 130 19.89 16.95 13.83
C LEU A 130 20.88 16.85 15.01
N GLY A 131 21.99 17.58 14.93
CA GLY A 131 22.94 17.71 16.02
C GLY A 131 24.16 18.54 15.67
N THR A 132 25.07 18.74 16.62
CA THR A 132 26.34 19.48 16.43
C THR A 132 27.53 18.56 16.14
N ASN A 133 27.29 17.25 16.03
CA ASN A 133 28.29 16.26 15.64
C ASN A 133 27.71 15.36 14.55
N PRO A 134 28.32 15.30 13.35
CA PRO A 134 27.78 14.54 12.22
C PRO A 134 27.70 13.03 12.50
N ASN A 135 28.51 12.50 13.41
CA ASN A 135 28.53 11.08 13.77
C ASN A 135 27.54 10.72 14.89
N ARG A 136 26.83 11.70 15.46
CA ARG A 136 25.91 11.51 16.60
C ARG A 136 24.63 12.33 16.46
N LEU A 137 24.04 12.34 15.27
CA LEU A 137 22.73 12.97 15.07
C LEU A 137 21.67 12.25 15.90
N GLN A 138 20.76 13.01 16.49
CA GLN A 138 19.63 12.48 17.23
C GLN A 138 18.34 12.73 16.44
N LEU A 139 17.37 11.84 16.60
CA LEU A 139 16.02 12.07 16.09
C LEU A 139 15.48 13.34 16.75
N PHE A 140 15.29 14.36 15.94
CA PHE A 140 14.83 15.67 16.37
C PHE A 140 13.32 15.81 16.19
N GLN A 141 12.80 15.31 15.06
CA GLN A 141 11.38 15.32 14.77
C GLN A 141 10.99 14.09 13.96
N ASP A 142 9.77 13.59 14.18
CA ASP A 142 9.23 12.40 13.55
C ASP A 142 7.85 12.67 12.92
N ASN A 143 7.41 11.76 12.06
CA ASN A 143 6.07 11.70 11.48
C ASN A 143 5.63 13.00 10.76
N LEU A 144 6.56 13.65 10.05
CA LEU A 144 6.25 14.84 9.25
C LEU A 144 5.67 14.45 7.90
N SER A 145 4.48 14.96 7.55
CA SER A 145 3.84 14.72 6.25
C SER A 145 4.20 15.73 5.18
N ILE A 146 4.85 16.85 5.55
CA ILE A 146 5.28 17.91 4.64
C ILE A 146 6.81 18.01 4.62
N PRO A 147 7.42 18.40 3.49
CA PRO A 147 8.86 18.36 3.32
C PRO A 147 9.55 19.65 3.79
N ASN A 148 9.06 20.23 4.90
CA ASN A 148 9.66 21.39 5.54
C ASN A 148 9.40 21.37 7.05
N TYR A 149 10.26 22.03 7.81
CA TYR A 149 10.12 22.17 9.25
C TYR A 149 10.91 23.36 9.78
N SER A 150 10.26 24.21 10.58
CA SER A 150 10.92 25.33 11.25
C SER A 150 11.46 24.89 12.61
N VAL A 151 12.75 25.13 12.84
CA VAL A 151 13.47 24.78 14.07
C VAL A 151 14.10 26.01 14.71
N ASN A 152 14.15 26.05 16.03
CA ASN A 152 14.87 27.07 16.80
C ASN A 152 16.16 26.48 17.35
N LEU A 153 17.29 27.08 16.98
CA LEU A 153 18.63 26.60 17.30
C LEU A 153 19.47 27.72 17.91
N SER A 154 20.48 27.36 18.70
CA SER A 154 21.42 28.36 19.20
C SER A 154 22.21 28.98 18.05
N VAL A 155 22.36 30.31 18.10
CA VAL A 155 23.17 31.09 17.16
C VAL A 155 24.67 30.85 17.38
N ASP A 156 25.49 31.25 16.41
CA ASP A 156 26.95 31.08 16.41
C ASP A 156 27.46 29.64 16.52
N GLU A 157 26.63 28.68 16.10
CA GLU A 157 26.86 27.24 16.20
C GLU A 157 26.73 26.55 14.84
N THR A 158 27.43 25.43 14.67
CA THR A 158 27.37 24.61 13.45
C THR A 158 26.53 23.36 13.69
N TYR A 159 25.57 23.13 12.80
CA TYR A 159 24.65 22.01 12.85
C TYR A 159 24.80 21.10 11.65
N TYR A 160 24.50 19.84 11.88
CA TYR A 160 24.48 18.76 10.91
C TYR A 160 23.11 18.13 10.93
N TRP A 161 22.55 17.86 9.75
CA TRP A 161 21.21 17.31 9.64
C TRP A 161 21.07 16.33 8.49
N LYS A 162 20.13 15.41 8.62
CA LYS A 162 19.69 14.51 7.55
C LYS A 162 18.20 14.24 7.68
N ILE A 163 17.62 13.77 6.59
CA ILE A 163 16.23 13.33 6.52
C ILE A 163 16.20 11.81 6.31
N VAL A 164 15.34 11.13 7.06
CA VAL A 164 14.93 9.75 6.79
C VAL A 164 13.53 9.80 6.19
N THR A 165 13.38 9.33 4.96
CA THR A 165 12.08 9.18 4.29
C THR A 165 11.53 7.80 4.58
N VAL A 166 10.25 7.69 4.94
CA VAL A 166 9.59 6.43 5.24
C VAL A 166 8.32 6.29 4.39
N ASP A 167 8.16 5.14 3.72
CA ASP A 167 6.96 4.81 2.94
C ASP A 167 5.86 4.15 3.80
N ARG A 168 4.71 3.83 3.18
CA ARG A 168 3.57 3.19 3.88
C ARG A 168 3.83 1.73 4.25
N ASN A 169 4.77 1.08 3.57
CA ASN A 169 5.24 -0.27 3.88
C ASN A 169 6.30 -0.29 4.99
N GLY A 170 6.77 0.88 5.43
CA GLY A 170 7.79 1.05 6.46
C GLY A 170 9.23 0.95 5.94
N ASN A 171 9.45 0.89 4.63
CA ASN A 171 10.80 0.98 4.08
C ASN A 171 11.36 2.39 4.25
N LYS A 172 12.69 2.49 4.32
CA LYS A 172 13.38 3.72 4.67
C LYS A 172 14.53 4.01 3.74
N SER A 173 14.76 5.29 3.48
CA SER A 173 16.00 5.79 2.91
C SER A 173 16.49 7.01 3.67
N GLU A 174 17.80 7.20 3.67
CA GLU A 174 18.44 8.32 4.36
C GLU A 174 19.08 9.26 3.32
N SER A 175 18.89 10.56 3.50
CA SER A 175 19.67 11.56 2.77
C SER A 175 21.15 11.53 3.17
N VAL A 176 21.97 12.24 2.40
CA VAL A 176 23.28 12.66 2.90
C VAL A 176 23.12 13.52 4.17
N ILE A 177 24.17 13.56 4.99
CA ILE A 177 24.26 14.53 6.08
C ILE A 177 24.75 15.85 5.48
N GLN A 178 24.04 16.93 5.74
CA GLN A 178 24.48 18.29 5.40
C GLN A 178 24.83 19.10 6.64
N THR A 179 25.71 20.08 6.46
CA THR A 179 26.14 21.03 7.50
C THR A 179 25.67 22.44 7.18
N PHE A 180 25.36 23.22 8.20
CA PHE A 180 25.18 24.66 8.10
C PHE A 180 25.60 25.34 9.40
N ARG A 181 25.90 26.64 9.34
CA ARG A 181 26.24 27.44 10.51
C ARG A 181 25.24 28.56 10.68
N ILE A 182 24.82 28.80 11.91
CA ILE A 182 24.02 29.99 12.26
C ILE A 182 24.98 31.05 12.77
N SER A 183 24.82 32.29 12.34
CA SER A 183 25.55 33.44 12.88
C SER A 183 24.56 34.54 13.26
N SER A 184 24.85 35.25 14.35
CA SER A 184 24.06 36.42 14.77
C SER A 184 24.38 37.69 13.97
#